data_AF-A0A3Q3KSK9-F1
#
_entry.id   AF-A0A3Q3KSK9-F1
#
_cell.length_a   1.000
_cell.length_b   1.000
_cell.length_c   1.000
_cell.angle_alpha   90.00
_cell.angle_beta   90.00
_cell.angle_gamma   90.00
#
_symmetry.space_group_name_H-M   'P 1'
#
loop_
_entity.id
_entity.type
_entity.pdbx_description
1 polymer ?
#
loop_
_entity_poly.entity_id
_entity_poly.type
_entity_poly.pdbx_seq_one_letter_code
_entity_poly.pdbx_strand_id
1 'polypeptide(L)'
;MQPPPRKVKESQLVKLVFAEQLSKLQTKQHQDTELLEDIRYNVSRIVQDLHDHFHTRYLDAIGVNVCVFRSVFAVWRSVVDGTAQTAASRLAAAEEYRKLIGQASRGFRNGLERLQSVQGEMVDALRELHRIKKRYHQLSHIAGVVREKAADAQTRARKSEHGIFHFKTGLHKMTAKLSARLKESDDRLTEVRNEYLLALAAVNAHQQHYYTNDLPHIMEGKPVIYQNTDPIVS
;
A
#
# COMPACT_ATOMS: atom_id res chain seq x y z
N MET A 1 -13.82 -2.02 39.58
CA MET A 1 -13.06 -1.03 38.79
C MET A 1 -12.58 -1.71 37.51
N GLN A 2 -13.25 -1.47 36.39
CA GLN A 2 -12.82 -2.00 35.10
C GLN A 2 -11.60 -1.17 34.64
N PRO A 3 -10.50 -1.79 34.20
CA PRO A 3 -9.35 -1.04 33.72
C PRO A 3 -9.76 -0.21 32.50
N PRO A 4 -9.23 1.01 32.33
CA PRO A 4 -9.58 1.87 31.20
C PRO A 4 -9.32 1.12 29.88
N PRO A 5 -10.18 1.27 28.86
CA PRO A 5 -9.96 0.66 27.56
C PRO A 5 -8.57 1.03 27.06
N ARG A 6 -7.72 0.02 26.79
CA ARG A 6 -6.37 0.27 26.27
C ARG A 6 -6.53 0.94 24.91
N LYS A 7 -6.14 2.21 24.81
CA LYS A 7 -6.05 2.90 23.52
C LYS A 7 -5.20 2.06 22.57
N VAL A 8 -5.82 1.50 21.54
CA VAL A 8 -5.15 0.70 20.51
C VAL A 8 -4.10 1.57 19.84
N LYS A 9 -2.90 1.05 19.61
CA LYS A 9 -1.83 1.83 18.98
C LYS A 9 -2.24 2.17 17.55
N GLU A 10 -1.98 3.38 17.10
CA GLU A 10 -2.30 3.86 15.75
C GLU A 10 -1.69 2.94 14.68
N SER A 11 -0.47 2.44 14.91
CA SER A 11 0.18 1.44 14.05
C SER A 11 -0.60 0.13 13.91
N GLN A 12 -1.38 -0.28 14.92
CA GLN A 12 -2.20 -1.50 14.86
C GLN A 12 -3.47 -1.26 14.05
N LEU A 13 -4.10 -0.09 14.20
CA LEU A 13 -5.27 0.28 13.39
C LEU A 13 -4.90 0.35 11.90
N VAL A 14 -3.77 1.00 11.58
CA VAL A 14 -3.28 1.09 10.19
C VAL A 14 -2.96 -0.30 9.63
N LYS A 15 -2.32 -1.17 10.41
CA LYS A 15 -2.10 -2.58 10.01
C LYS A 15 -3.39 -3.31 9.66
N LEU A 16 -4.45 -3.13 10.44
CA LEU A 16 -5.74 -3.78 10.18
C LEU A 16 -6.34 -3.28 8.87
N VAL A 17 -6.32 -1.96 8.63
CA VAL A 17 -6.79 -1.36 7.38
C VAL A 17 -5.98 -1.89 6.18
N PHE A 18 -4.66 -1.97 6.30
CA PHE A 18 -3.79 -2.51 5.25
C PHE A 18 -4.07 -3.98 4.95
N ALA A 19 -4.28 -4.81 5.98
CA ALA A 19 -4.66 -6.20 5.81
C ALA A 19 -6.01 -6.34 5.09
N GLU A 20 -6.98 -5.50 5.44
CA GLU A 20 -8.29 -5.47 4.77
C GLU A 20 -8.17 -5.05 3.30
N GLN A 21 -7.35 -4.03 3.01
CA GLN A 21 -7.10 -3.57 1.64
C GLN A 21 -6.47 -4.67 0.77
N LEU A 22 -5.44 -5.34 1.28
CA LEU A 22 -4.80 -6.47 0.58
C LEU A 22 -5.78 -7.60 0.33
N SER A 23 -6.56 -7.99 1.35
CA SER A 23 -7.57 -9.05 1.24
C SER A 23 -8.60 -8.72 0.15
N LYS A 24 -9.14 -7.50 0.15
CA LYS A 24 -10.11 -7.05 -0.88
C LYS A 24 -9.52 -7.08 -2.28
N LEU A 25 -8.28 -6.62 -2.46
CA LEU A 25 -7.60 -6.63 -3.75
C LEU A 25 -7.37 -8.05 -4.25
N GLN A 26 -6.91 -8.95 -3.38
CA GLN A 26 -6.70 -10.37 -3.71
C GLN A 26 -8.00 -11.08 -4.06
N THR A 27 -9.07 -10.87 -3.27
CA THR A 27 -10.39 -11.44 -3.55
C THR A 27 -10.93 -10.96 -4.89
N LYS A 28 -10.82 -9.66 -5.21
CA LYS A 28 -11.23 -9.13 -6.51
C LYS A 28 -10.44 -9.79 -7.65
N GLN A 29 -9.11 -9.86 -7.55
CA GLN A 29 -8.28 -10.50 -8.57
C GLN A 29 -8.68 -11.98 -8.78
N HIS A 30 -8.96 -12.69 -7.69
CA HIS A 30 -9.38 -14.07 -7.74
C HIS A 30 -10.73 -14.22 -8.47
N GLN A 31 -11.73 -13.41 -8.10
CA GLN A 31 -13.04 -13.37 -8.76
C GLN A 31 -12.94 -13.04 -10.25
N ASP A 32 -12.13 -12.03 -10.61
CA ASP A 32 -11.89 -11.66 -12.01
C ASP A 32 -11.26 -12.82 -12.79
N THR A 33 -10.36 -13.58 -12.15
CA THR A 33 -9.73 -14.76 -12.77
C THR A 33 -10.73 -15.89 -12.94
N GLU A 34 -11.52 -16.22 -11.92
CA GLU A 34 -12.55 -17.27 -11.99
C GLU A 34 -13.59 -16.98 -13.09
N LEU A 35 -14.07 -15.74 -13.17
CA LEU A 35 -15.02 -15.33 -14.22
C LEU A 35 -14.46 -15.57 -15.63
N LEU A 36 -13.16 -15.29 -15.84
CA LEU A 36 -12.51 -15.49 -17.14
C LEU A 36 -12.35 -16.98 -17.48
N GLU A 37 -12.04 -17.82 -16.48
CA GLU A 37 -11.99 -19.27 -16.63
C GLU A 37 -13.36 -19.85 -17.01
N ASP A 38 -14.43 -19.36 -16.38
CA ASP A 38 -15.81 -19.75 -16.67
C ASP A 38 -16.25 -19.34 -18.08
N ILE A 39 -15.95 -18.11 -18.50
CA ILE A 39 -16.24 -17.65 -19.87
C ILE A 39 -15.52 -18.54 -20.88
N ARG A 40 -14.23 -18.84 -20.65
CA ARG A 40 -13.45 -19.69 -21.55
C ARG A 40 -14.03 -21.10 -21.63
N TYR A 41 -14.33 -21.71 -20.49
CA TYR A 41 -14.90 -23.05 -20.45
C TYR A 41 -16.21 -23.13 -21.22
N ASN A 42 -17.12 -22.17 -21.02
CA ASN A 42 -18.40 -22.12 -21.74
C ASN A 42 -18.20 -21.98 -23.26
N VAL A 43 -17.27 -21.13 -23.70
CA VAL A 43 -16.97 -20.98 -25.14
C VAL A 43 -16.39 -22.27 -25.72
N SER A 44 -15.42 -22.89 -25.05
CA SER A 44 -14.83 -24.16 -25.49
C SER A 44 -15.88 -25.27 -25.59
N ARG A 45 -16.77 -25.37 -24.61
CA ARG A 45 -17.87 -26.36 -24.60
C ARG A 45 -18.81 -26.15 -25.80
N ILE A 46 -19.24 -24.92 -26.06
CA ILE A 46 -20.12 -24.61 -27.20
C ILE A 46 -19.45 -25.00 -28.53
N VAL A 47 -18.15 -24.74 -28.68
CA VAL A 47 -17.40 -25.13 -29.88
C VAL A 47 -17.39 -26.65 -30.06
N GLN A 48 -17.18 -27.39 -28.96
CA GLN A 48 -17.16 -28.85 -28.98
C GLN A 48 -18.54 -29.44 -29.29
N ASP A 49 -19.60 -28.95 -28.64
CA ASP A 49 -20.97 -29.40 -28.86
C ASP A 49 -21.42 -29.19 -30.32
N LEU A 50 -21.04 -28.04 -30.92
CA LEU A 50 -21.30 -27.77 -32.33
C LEU A 50 -20.52 -28.74 -33.24
N HIS A 51 -19.24 -28.98 -32.96
CA HIS A 51 -18.43 -29.91 -33.73
C HIS A 51 -19.05 -31.32 -33.74
N ASP A 52 -19.41 -31.83 -32.56
CA ASP A 52 -20.00 -33.15 -32.41
C ASP A 52 -21.36 -33.24 -33.12
N HIS A 53 -22.21 -32.21 -32.97
CA HIS A 53 -23.51 -32.15 -33.64
C HIS A 53 -23.40 -32.23 -35.17
N PHE A 54 -22.49 -31.47 -35.77
CA PHE A 54 -22.30 -31.47 -37.22
C PHE A 54 -21.62 -32.74 -37.72
N HIS A 55 -20.67 -33.29 -36.96
CA HIS A 55 -19.99 -34.54 -37.32
C HIS A 55 -20.98 -35.72 -37.37
N THR A 56 -21.85 -35.85 -36.37
CA THR A 56 -22.89 -36.89 -36.35
C THR A 56 -23.87 -36.73 -37.51
N ARG A 57 -24.38 -35.51 -37.74
CA ARG A 57 -25.29 -35.21 -38.86
C ARG A 57 -24.67 -35.49 -40.23
N TYR A 58 -23.36 -35.25 -40.39
CA TYR A 58 -22.65 -35.53 -41.64
C TYR A 58 -22.59 -37.04 -41.94
N LEU A 59 -22.27 -37.86 -40.94
CA LEU A 59 -22.25 -39.32 -41.09
C LEU A 59 -23.64 -39.87 -41.46
N ASP A 60 -24.70 -39.34 -40.86
CA ASP A 60 -26.08 -39.75 -41.17
C ASP A 60 -26.50 -39.38 -42.61
N ALA A 61 -26.03 -38.22 -43.12
CA ALA A 61 -26.38 -37.72 -44.44
C ALA A 61 -25.69 -38.48 -45.59
N ILE A 62 -24.51 -39.05 -45.37
CA ILE A 62 -23.78 -39.86 -46.38
C ILE A 62 -24.55 -41.17 -46.72
N GLY A 63 -25.48 -41.60 -45.87
CA GLY A 63 -26.36 -42.75 -46.11
C GLY A 63 -27.47 -42.54 -47.14
N VAL A 64 -27.76 -41.31 -47.59
CA VAL A 64 -28.93 -41.00 -48.43
C VAL A 64 -28.57 -40.22 -49.70
N ASN A 65 -28.34 -40.97 -50.79
CA ASN A 65 -28.37 -40.66 -52.24
C ASN A 65 -27.73 -39.35 -52.79
N VAL A 66 -26.72 -39.51 -53.66
CA VAL A 66 -25.66 -38.53 -53.98
C VAL A 66 -25.95 -37.55 -55.14
N CYS A 67 -27.01 -37.75 -55.95
CA CYS A 67 -27.06 -37.06 -57.27
C CYS A 67 -27.78 -35.68 -57.33
N VAL A 68 -28.69 -35.34 -56.40
CA VAL A 68 -29.38 -34.02 -56.38
C VAL A 68 -28.63 -32.96 -55.56
N PHE A 69 -27.66 -33.40 -54.76
CA PHE A 69 -27.11 -32.59 -53.67
C PHE A 69 -25.99 -31.63 -54.06
N ARG A 70 -25.41 -31.67 -55.27
CA ARG A 70 -24.11 -31.00 -55.52
C ARG A 70 -24.08 -29.49 -55.22
N SER A 71 -25.15 -28.74 -55.54
CA SER A 71 -25.25 -27.30 -55.24
C SER A 71 -25.65 -27.01 -53.79
N VAL A 72 -26.65 -27.71 -53.26
CA VAL A 72 -27.11 -27.59 -51.86
C VAL A 72 -26.01 -28.03 -50.89
N PHE A 73 -25.26 -29.07 -51.23
CA PHE A 73 -24.09 -29.58 -50.51
C PHE A 73 -22.91 -28.61 -50.57
N ALA A 74 -22.69 -27.93 -51.70
CA ALA A 74 -21.67 -26.88 -51.78
C ALA A 74 -22.02 -25.71 -50.86
N VAL A 75 -23.30 -25.28 -50.83
CA VAL A 75 -23.78 -24.25 -49.89
C VAL A 75 -23.66 -24.73 -48.44
N TRP A 76 -24.08 -25.96 -48.14
CA TRP A 76 -23.96 -26.55 -46.81
C TRP A 76 -22.50 -26.64 -46.35
N ARG A 77 -21.60 -27.14 -47.19
CA ARG A 77 -20.16 -27.20 -46.90
C ARG A 77 -19.59 -25.80 -46.68
N SER A 78 -19.98 -24.81 -47.48
CA SER A 78 -19.59 -23.41 -47.26
C SER A 78 -20.08 -22.85 -45.93
N VAL A 79 -21.28 -23.23 -45.46
CA VAL A 79 -21.80 -22.84 -44.14
C VAL A 79 -21.01 -23.52 -43.02
N VAL A 80 -20.67 -24.80 -43.16
CA VAL A 80 -19.84 -25.54 -42.21
C VAL A 80 -18.43 -24.94 -42.14
N ASP A 81 -17.79 -24.72 -43.29
CA ASP A 81 -16.46 -24.13 -43.37
C ASP A 81 -16.45 -22.70 -42.82
N GLY A 82 -17.48 -21.89 -43.12
CA GLY A 82 -17.64 -20.55 -42.55
C GLY A 82 -17.84 -20.55 -41.02
N THR A 83 -18.55 -21.54 -40.50
CA THR A 83 -18.73 -21.72 -39.05
C THR A 83 -17.42 -22.17 -38.39
N ALA A 84 -16.69 -23.10 -39.02
CA ALA A 84 -15.38 -23.56 -38.55
C ALA A 84 -14.34 -22.43 -38.54
N GLN A 85 -14.30 -21.61 -39.60
CA GLN A 85 -13.43 -20.43 -39.68
C GLN A 85 -13.77 -19.40 -38.60
N THR A 86 -15.07 -19.18 -38.36
CA THR A 86 -15.53 -18.29 -37.27
C THR A 86 -15.11 -18.85 -35.91
N ALA A 87 -15.25 -20.16 -35.67
CA ALA A 87 -14.79 -20.79 -34.44
C ALA A 87 -13.26 -20.68 -34.25
N ALA A 88 -12.48 -20.94 -35.30
CA ALA A 88 -11.03 -20.79 -35.29
C ALA A 88 -10.59 -19.34 -34.97
N SER A 89 -11.26 -18.34 -35.55
CA SER A 89 -10.99 -16.93 -35.23
C SER A 89 -11.30 -16.57 -33.77
N ARG A 90 -12.37 -17.14 -33.20
CA ARG A 90 -12.73 -16.95 -31.78
C ARG A 90 -11.74 -17.62 -30.83
N LEU A 91 -11.24 -18.81 -31.18
CA LEU A 91 -10.18 -19.50 -30.44
C LEU A 91 -8.87 -18.70 -30.44
N ALA A 92 -8.44 -18.20 -31.61
CA ALA A 92 -7.25 -17.36 -31.71
C ALA A 92 -7.36 -16.08 -30.85
N ALA A 93 -8.52 -15.42 -30.87
CA ALA A 93 -8.78 -14.28 -29.99
C ALA A 93 -8.74 -14.67 -28.50
N ALA A 94 -9.30 -15.82 -28.12
CA ALA A 94 -9.26 -16.34 -26.75
C ALA A 94 -7.82 -16.63 -26.27
N GLU A 95 -6.96 -17.14 -27.14
CA GLU A 95 -5.54 -17.36 -26.84
C GLU A 95 -4.78 -16.05 -26.60
N GLU A 96 -5.04 -15.01 -27.41
CA GLU A 96 -4.44 -13.70 -27.21
C GLU A 96 -4.95 -13.04 -25.92
N TYR A 97 -6.24 -13.15 -25.61
CA TYR A 97 -6.76 -12.71 -24.30
C TYR A 97 -6.08 -13.42 -23.15
N ARG A 98 -5.88 -14.74 -23.22
CA ARG A 98 -5.16 -15.51 -22.18
C ARG A 98 -3.74 -14.98 -21.98
N LYS A 99 -3.03 -14.62 -23.05
CA LYS A 99 -1.69 -14.04 -22.97
C LYS A 99 -1.71 -12.66 -22.29
N LEU A 100 -2.64 -11.79 -22.67
CA LEU A 100 -2.82 -10.46 -22.07
C LEU A 100 -3.19 -10.56 -20.57
N ILE A 101 -4.12 -11.45 -20.22
CA ILE A 101 -4.51 -11.74 -18.84
C ILE A 101 -3.31 -12.26 -18.05
N GLY A 102 -2.51 -13.16 -18.62
CA GLY A 102 -1.30 -13.66 -17.99
C GLY A 102 -0.27 -12.56 -17.71
N GLN A 103 -0.13 -11.58 -18.61
CA GLN A 103 0.71 -10.40 -18.40
C GLN A 103 0.13 -9.49 -17.31
N ALA A 104 -1.16 -9.19 -17.36
CA ALA A 104 -1.85 -8.38 -16.35
C ALA A 104 -1.77 -9.01 -14.94
N SER A 105 -1.93 -10.33 -14.83
CA SER A 105 -1.80 -11.08 -13.57
C SER A 105 -0.39 -11.03 -12.98
N ARG A 106 0.65 -11.04 -13.83
CA ARG A 106 2.03 -10.81 -13.38
C ARG A 106 2.23 -9.36 -12.91
N GLY A 107 1.71 -8.39 -13.67
CA GLY A 107 1.75 -6.97 -13.28
C GLY A 107 1.08 -6.72 -11.93
N PHE A 108 -0.11 -7.30 -11.72
CA PHE A 108 -0.83 -7.21 -10.45
C PHE A 108 -0.05 -7.84 -9.29
N ARG A 109 0.53 -9.03 -9.47
CA ARG A 109 1.34 -9.67 -8.42
C ARG A 109 2.52 -8.81 -8.00
N ASN A 110 3.29 -8.32 -8.97
CA ASN A 110 4.43 -7.43 -8.70
C ASN A 110 3.97 -6.14 -8.01
N GLY A 111 2.83 -5.60 -8.43
CA GLY A 111 2.22 -4.43 -7.82
C GLY A 111 1.75 -4.67 -6.38
N LEU A 112 1.17 -5.83 -6.10
CA LEU A 112 0.74 -6.23 -4.76
C LEU A 112 1.93 -6.41 -3.81
N GLU A 113 3.03 -7.01 -4.29
CA GLU A 113 4.28 -7.13 -3.53
C GLU A 113 4.85 -5.75 -3.17
N ARG A 114 4.86 -4.82 -4.13
CA ARG A 114 5.26 -3.42 -3.89
C ARG A 114 4.36 -2.75 -2.87
N LEU A 115 3.04 -2.87 -3.02
CA LEU A 115 2.06 -2.31 -2.08
C LEU A 115 2.27 -2.84 -0.65
N GLN A 116 2.53 -4.14 -0.52
CA GLN A 116 2.82 -4.77 0.77
C GLN A 116 4.12 -4.24 1.39
N SER A 117 5.16 -4.00 0.58
CA SER A 117 6.41 -3.36 1.04
C SER A 117 6.14 -1.96 1.59
N VAL A 118 5.48 -1.10 0.81
CA VAL A 118 5.13 0.28 1.18
C VAL A 118 4.29 0.31 2.46
N GLN A 119 3.27 -0.55 2.56
CA GLN A 119 2.45 -0.70 3.76
C GLN A 119 3.29 -1.11 4.99
N GLY A 120 4.27 -2.00 4.81
CA GLY A 120 5.20 -2.42 5.86
C GLY A 120 6.09 -1.27 6.34
N GLU A 121 6.69 -0.54 5.40
CA GLU A 121 7.53 0.63 5.67
C GLU A 121 6.76 1.73 6.42
N MET A 122 5.52 2.02 6.01
CA MET A 122 4.67 3.01 6.67
C MET A 122 4.33 2.61 8.11
N VAL A 123 4.06 1.32 8.36
CA VAL A 123 3.84 0.80 9.70
C VAL A 123 5.08 0.97 10.58
N ASP A 124 6.27 0.72 10.05
CA ASP A 124 7.51 0.85 10.79
C ASP A 124 7.84 2.32 11.06
N ALA A 125 7.60 3.21 10.10
CA ALA A 125 7.68 4.66 10.30
C ALA A 125 6.72 5.14 11.42
N LEU A 126 5.49 4.62 11.47
CA LEU A 126 4.54 4.92 12.56
C LEU A 126 5.02 4.41 13.94
N ARG A 127 5.66 3.24 13.98
CA ARG A 127 6.24 2.71 15.22
C ARG A 127 7.39 3.57 15.71
N GLU A 128 8.23 4.05 14.81
CA GLU A 128 9.35 4.92 15.14
C GLU A 128 8.87 6.32 15.56
N LEU A 129 7.90 6.89 14.85
CA LEU A 129 7.24 8.14 15.26
C LEU A 129 6.70 8.06 16.70
N HIS A 130 6.12 6.92 17.08
CA HIS A 130 5.64 6.70 18.45
C HIS A 130 6.78 6.66 19.49
N ARG A 131 7.94 6.07 19.15
CA ARG A 131 9.12 6.06 20.02
C ARG A 131 9.68 7.48 20.19
N ILE A 132 9.85 8.21 19.10
CA ILE A 132 10.33 9.60 19.12
C ILE A 132 9.36 10.48 19.91
N LYS A 133 8.05 10.33 19.69
CA LYS A 133 7.01 11.03 20.47
C LYS A 133 7.16 10.76 21.97
N LYS A 134 7.38 9.50 22.39
CA LYS A 134 7.61 9.19 23.82
C LYS A 134 8.86 9.88 24.36
N ARG A 135 9.97 9.83 23.63
CA ARG A 135 11.23 10.46 24.01
C ARG A 135 11.07 11.98 24.15
N TYR A 136 10.34 12.62 23.23
CA TYR A 136 9.99 14.04 23.30
C TYR A 136 9.24 14.38 24.59
N HIS A 137 8.18 13.64 24.95
CA HIS A 137 7.42 13.90 26.18
C HIS A 137 8.28 13.70 27.44
N GLN A 138 9.14 12.67 27.46
CA GLN A 138 10.05 12.43 28.57
C GLN A 138 11.05 13.57 28.76
N LEU A 139 11.73 14.00 27.68
CA LEU A 139 12.69 15.10 27.73
C LEU A 139 12.00 16.44 28.02
N SER A 140 10.79 16.66 27.52
CA SER A 140 10.00 17.84 27.85
C SER A 140 9.70 17.92 29.35
N HIS A 141 9.37 16.80 29.99
CA HIS A 141 9.15 16.76 31.43
C HIS A 141 10.45 17.04 32.21
N ILE A 142 11.55 16.37 31.84
CA ILE A 142 12.87 16.58 32.47
C ILE A 142 13.31 18.05 32.36
N ALA A 143 13.19 18.65 31.18
CA ALA A 143 13.53 20.05 30.95
C ALA A 143 12.70 20.99 31.82
N GLY A 144 11.40 20.69 32.01
CA GLY A 144 10.55 21.43 32.95
C GLY A 144 11.09 21.42 34.38
N VAL A 145 11.44 20.23 34.90
CA VAL A 145 12.01 20.07 36.25
C VAL A 145 13.36 20.77 36.39
N VAL A 146 14.22 20.73 35.36
CA VAL A 146 15.52 21.42 35.37
C VAL A 146 15.32 22.94 35.38
N ARG A 147 14.35 23.45 34.61
CA ARG A 147 14.00 24.87 34.54
C ARG A 147 13.48 25.40 35.87
N GLU A 148 12.62 24.64 36.54
CA GLU A 148 12.14 24.96 37.89
C GLU A 148 13.29 25.02 38.90
N LYS A 149 14.16 24.00 38.93
CA LYS A 149 15.34 23.97 39.82
C LYS A 149 16.30 25.13 39.58
N ALA A 150 16.52 25.49 38.31
CA ALA A 150 17.37 26.63 37.95
C ALA A 150 16.75 27.96 38.40
N ALA A 151 15.44 28.15 38.21
CA ALA A 151 14.71 29.33 38.64
C ALA A 151 14.71 29.49 40.17
N ASP A 152 14.53 28.39 40.91
CA ASP A 152 14.61 28.37 42.37
C ASP A 152 16.01 28.76 42.87
N ALA A 153 17.06 28.19 42.28
CA ALA A 153 18.44 28.51 42.63
C ALA A 153 18.78 29.97 42.33
N GLN A 154 18.28 30.51 41.21
CA GLN A 154 18.47 31.92 40.86
C GLN A 154 17.73 32.84 41.83
N THR A 155 16.51 32.48 42.22
CA THR A 155 15.73 33.23 43.22
C THR A 155 16.43 33.23 44.58
N ARG A 156 16.97 32.08 45.02
CA ARG A 156 17.77 31.98 46.25
C ARG A 156 19.04 32.83 46.19
N ALA A 157 19.75 32.80 45.06
CA ALA A 157 20.95 33.60 44.87
C ALA A 157 20.65 35.12 44.97
N ARG A 158 19.58 35.61 44.34
CA ARG A 158 19.14 37.01 44.44
C ARG A 158 18.75 37.41 45.86
N LYS A 159 18.03 36.55 46.59
CA LYS A 159 17.67 36.80 48.00
C LYS A 159 18.90 36.85 48.92
N SER A 160 19.93 36.06 48.62
CA SER A 160 21.16 35.98 49.42
C SER A 160 22.21 37.03 49.08
N GLU A 161 21.92 37.93 48.12
CA GLU A 161 22.90 38.88 47.57
C GLU A 161 23.49 39.83 48.63
N HIS A 162 22.76 40.04 49.73
CA HIS A 162 23.12 40.84 50.90
C HIS A 162 23.64 40.02 52.11
N GLY A 163 23.85 38.70 51.97
CA GLY A 163 24.26 37.79 53.05
C GLY A 163 25.79 37.63 53.21
N ILE A 164 26.20 36.86 54.24
CA ILE A 164 27.61 36.63 54.64
C ILE A 164 28.47 36.12 53.45
N PHE A 165 29.60 36.79 53.21
CA PHE A 165 30.47 36.66 52.03
C PHE A 165 30.89 35.22 51.67
N HIS A 166 31.12 34.34 52.66
CA HIS A 166 31.56 32.97 52.41
C HIS A 166 30.47 32.07 51.76
N PHE A 167 29.19 32.39 51.94
CA PHE A 167 28.07 31.64 51.37
C PHE A 167 27.75 32.06 49.92
N LYS A 168 28.07 33.31 49.56
CA LYS A 168 27.79 33.91 48.24
C LYS A 168 28.50 33.19 47.10
N THR A 169 29.79 32.89 47.26
CA THR A 169 30.59 32.20 46.22
C THR A 169 30.07 30.79 45.93
N GLY A 170 29.66 30.06 46.97
CA GLY A 170 29.08 28.72 46.80
C GLY A 170 27.76 28.73 46.04
N LEU A 171 26.88 29.69 46.35
CA LEU A 171 25.61 29.88 45.63
C LEU A 171 25.83 30.25 44.16
N HIS A 172 26.73 31.20 43.86
CA HIS A 172 27.02 31.54 42.46
C HIS A 172 27.54 30.36 41.65
N LYS A 173 28.44 29.54 42.22
CA LYS A 173 28.92 28.30 41.57
C LYS A 173 27.78 27.31 41.32
N MET A 174 26.86 27.15 42.27
CA MET A 174 25.70 26.27 42.11
C MET A 174 24.73 26.79 41.04
N THR A 175 24.42 28.09 41.05
CA THR A 175 23.56 28.73 40.04
C THR A 175 24.17 28.61 38.64
N ALA A 176 25.48 28.80 38.50
CA ALA A 176 26.19 28.60 37.23
C ALA A 176 26.08 27.15 36.73
N LYS A 177 26.30 26.16 37.62
CA LYS A 177 26.16 24.74 37.30
C LYS A 177 24.74 24.36 36.86
N LEU A 178 23.72 24.88 37.54
CA LEU A 178 22.32 24.64 37.18
C LEU A 178 21.93 25.34 35.87
N SER A 179 22.48 26.53 35.61
CA SER A 179 22.29 27.24 34.34
C SER A 179 22.91 26.49 33.16
N ALA A 180 24.10 25.91 33.34
CA ALA A 180 24.73 25.06 32.33
C ALA A 180 23.88 23.80 32.04
N ARG A 181 23.36 23.15 33.10
CA ARG A 181 22.44 22.00 32.96
C ARG A 181 21.12 22.37 32.28
N LEU A 182 20.59 23.56 32.54
CA LEU A 182 19.39 24.07 31.88
C LEU A 182 19.63 24.19 30.37
N LYS A 183 20.74 24.83 29.97
CA LYS A 183 21.10 24.97 28.57
C LYS A 183 21.22 23.60 27.88
N GLU A 184 21.97 22.67 28.46
CA GLU A 184 22.12 21.31 27.93
C GLU A 184 20.76 20.58 27.79
N SER A 185 19.86 20.77 28.77
CA SER A 185 18.53 20.17 28.73
C SER A 185 17.63 20.80 27.67
N ASP A 186 17.71 22.13 27.46
CA ASP A 186 16.94 22.84 26.44
C ASP A 186 17.45 22.51 25.02
N ASP A 187 18.77 22.35 24.85
CA ASP A 187 19.39 21.91 23.59
C ASP A 187 18.88 20.51 23.20
N ARG A 188 18.90 19.55 24.14
CA ARG A 188 18.37 18.19 23.95
C ARG A 188 16.87 18.17 23.66
N LEU A 189 16.10 19.01 24.33
CA LEU A 189 14.66 19.12 24.08
C LEU A 189 14.40 19.65 22.66
N THR A 190 15.20 20.62 22.21
CA THR A 190 15.08 21.18 20.86
C THR A 190 15.41 20.13 19.79
N GLU A 191 16.47 19.36 19.99
CA GLU A 191 16.86 18.26 19.10
C GLU A 191 15.73 17.24 18.93
N VAL A 192 15.20 16.68 20.03
CA VAL A 192 14.15 15.66 19.95
C VAL A 192 12.81 16.23 19.45
N ARG A 193 12.53 17.52 19.69
CA ARG A 193 11.35 18.19 19.12
C ARG A 193 11.46 18.27 17.60
N ASN A 194 12.63 18.66 17.09
CA ASN A 194 12.85 18.74 15.65
C ASN A 194 12.79 17.35 15.00
N GLU A 195 13.39 16.34 15.64
CA GLU A 195 13.29 14.94 15.23
C GLU A 195 11.83 14.47 15.15
N TYR A 196 11.02 14.78 16.16
CA TYR A 196 9.59 14.45 16.18
C TYR A 196 8.82 15.11 15.03
N LEU A 197 9.05 16.40 14.79
CA LEU A 197 8.37 17.14 13.73
C LEU A 197 8.75 16.62 12.33
N LEU A 198 10.03 16.32 12.11
CA LEU A 198 10.51 15.74 10.84
C LEU A 198 9.91 14.35 10.61
N ALA A 199 9.90 13.49 11.63
CA ALA A 199 9.30 12.17 11.53
C ALA A 199 7.79 12.25 11.26
N LEU A 200 7.09 13.20 11.91
CA LEU A 200 5.66 13.42 11.68
C LEU A 200 5.38 13.89 10.25
N ALA A 201 6.18 14.83 9.74
CA ALA A 201 6.06 15.31 8.36
C ALA A 201 6.31 14.18 7.35
N ALA A 202 7.34 13.35 7.58
CA ALA A 202 7.66 12.21 6.74
C ALA A 202 6.53 11.17 6.70
N VAL A 203 5.96 10.80 7.86
CA VAL A 203 4.82 9.87 7.94
C VAL A 203 3.60 10.44 7.22
N ASN A 204 3.30 11.74 7.38
CA ASN A 204 2.18 12.37 6.68
C ASN A 204 2.39 12.39 5.16
N ALA A 205 3.60 12.71 4.69
CA ALA A 205 3.94 12.69 3.27
C ALA A 205 3.81 11.27 2.69
N HIS A 206 4.32 10.26 3.40
CA HIS A 206 4.18 8.86 3.01
C HIS A 206 2.70 8.45 2.95
N GLN A 207 1.89 8.83 3.94
CA GLN A 207 0.45 8.56 3.93
C GLN A 207 -0.24 9.20 2.72
N GLN A 208 0.07 10.45 2.40
CA GLN A 208 -0.52 11.14 1.25
C GLN A 208 -0.13 10.44 -0.06
N HIS A 209 1.15 10.12 -0.23
CA HIS A 209 1.63 9.40 -1.42
C HIS A 209 0.96 8.02 -1.56
N TYR A 210 0.80 7.30 -0.44
CA TYR A 210 0.14 6.00 -0.42
C TYR A 210 -1.29 6.07 -1.00
N TYR A 211 -2.09 7.04 -0.55
CA TYR A 211 -3.48 7.16 -0.99
C TYR A 211 -3.65 7.82 -2.36
N THR A 212 -2.71 8.65 -2.79
CA THR A 212 -2.79 9.37 -4.07
C THR A 212 -2.13 8.62 -5.22
N ASN A 213 -1.15 7.77 -4.94
CA ASN A 213 -0.35 7.09 -5.95
C ASN A 213 -0.33 5.56 -5.77
N ASP A 214 0.21 5.05 -4.65
CA ASP A 214 0.51 3.62 -4.51
C ASP A 214 -0.73 2.73 -4.59
N LEU A 215 -1.78 3.07 -3.81
CA LEU A 215 -3.02 2.29 -3.79
C LEU A 215 -3.83 2.43 -5.10
N PRO A 216 -4.09 3.64 -5.64
CA PRO A 216 -4.74 3.80 -6.94
C PRO A 216 -4.03 3.09 -8.09
N HIS A 217 -2.69 3.10 -8.11
CA HIS A 217 -1.91 2.46 -9.16
C HIS A 217 -2.23 0.97 -9.30
N ILE A 218 -2.39 0.27 -8.17
CA ILE A 218 -2.77 -1.15 -8.15
C ILE A 218 -4.25 -1.34 -8.49
N MET A 219 -5.12 -0.45 -8.01
CA MET A 219 -6.56 -0.53 -8.26
C MET A 219 -6.94 -0.30 -9.73
N GLU A 220 -6.21 0.56 -10.43
CA GLU A 220 -6.44 0.92 -11.84
C GLU A 220 -5.76 -0.04 -12.83
N GLY A 221 -4.93 -0.97 -12.35
CA GLY A 221 -4.22 -1.93 -13.19
C GLY A 221 -3.24 -1.27 -14.18
N LYS A 222 -2.81 -0.04 -13.89
CA LYS A 222 -1.87 0.69 -14.75
C LYS A 222 -0.48 0.06 -14.62
N PRO A 223 0.22 -0.23 -15.73
CA PRO A 223 1.60 -0.71 -15.66
C PRO A 223 2.49 0.32 -14.98
N VAL A 224 3.53 -0.14 -14.29
CA VAL A 224 4.56 0.68 -13.64
C VAL A 224 5.29 1.48 -14.70
N ILE A 225 4.76 2.66 -15.05
CA ILE A 225 5.49 3.67 -15.77
C ILE A 225 6.20 4.47 -14.68
N TYR A 226 7.50 4.23 -14.51
CA TYR A 226 8.36 5.10 -13.73
C TYR A 226 8.18 6.52 -14.29
N GLN A 227 7.44 7.37 -13.57
CA GLN A 227 7.44 8.80 -13.83
C GLN A 227 8.79 9.34 -13.32
N ASN A 228 9.84 9.16 -14.13
CA ASN A 228 10.97 10.08 -14.11
C ASN A 228 10.46 11.40 -14.70
N THR A 229 9.86 12.22 -13.85
CA THR A 229 9.77 13.65 -14.10
C THR A 229 10.65 14.32 -13.08
N ASP A 230 11.94 14.40 -13.40
CA ASP A 230 12.81 15.40 -12.83
C ASP A 230 12.16 16.78 -13.01
N PRO A 231 12.16 17.65 -11.99
CA PRO A 231 11.70 19.01 -12.15
C PRO A 231 12.73 19.77 -12.99
N ILE A 232 12.43 19.97 -14.28
CA ILE A 232 13.13 20.97 -15.08
C ILE A 232 12.73 22.34 -14.54
N VAL A 233 13.73 22.95 -13.92
CA VAL A 233 13.88 24.38 -13.59
C VAL A 233 13.20 25.29 -14.62
N SER A 234 12.34 26.18 -14.13
CA SER A 234 12.23 27.60 -14.56
C SER A 234 11.56 28.41 -13.46
#